data_AF-A0A2W4IRE5-F1
#
_entry.id   AF-A0A2W4IRE5-F1
#
_cell.length_a   1.000
_cell.length_b   1.000
_cell.length_c   1.000
_cell.angle_alpha   90.00
_cell.angle_beta   90.00
_cell.angle_gamma   90.00
#
_symmetry.space_group_name_H-M   'P 1'
#
loop_
_entity.id
_entity.type
_entity.pdbx_description
1 polymer ?
#
loop_
_entity_poly.entity_id
_entity_poly.type
_entity_poly.pdbx_seq_one_letter_code
_entity_poly.pdbx_strand_id
1 'polypeptide(L)'
;KVILETGELATYDNVRRASWLAMLAGADFIKTSTGKVAPAATLPVTLVMLEAVRDFAAATGRRVGVKPAGGIRTTKDAIRYLVLVNETVGDEWLDPALFRLGASTLLNDLLMQRTRLRTGRYSGPDYFTLD
;
A
#
# COMPACT_ATOMS: atom_id res chain seq x y z
N LYS A 1 -6.98 -7.60 9.28
CA LYS A 1 -6.96 -6.66 8.12
C LYS A 1 -8.35 -6.58 7.51
N VAL A 2 -8.86 -5.38 7.21
CA VAL A 2 -10.17 -5.14 6.59
C VAL A 2 -9.95 -4.56 5.19
N ILE A 3 -10.62 -5.10 4.17
CA ILE A 3 -10.59 -4.58 2.79
C ILE A 3 -11.77 -3.63 2.63
N LEU A 4 -11.51 -2.39 2.20
CA LEU A 4 -12.54 -1.36 2.06
C LEU A 4 -13.15 -1.29 0.66
N GLU A 5 -12.51 -1.95 -0.31
CA GLU A 5 -12.80 -1.85 -1.74
C GLU A 5 -12.97 -0.39 -2.19
N THR A 6 -11.93 0.41 -1.94
CA THR A 6 -11.96 1.88 -2.05
C THR A 6 -12.35 2.42 -3.43
N GLY A 7 -12.20 1.62 -4.50
CA GLY A 7 -12.68 1.98 -5.84
C GLY A 7 -14.21 2.10 -5.93
N GLU A 8 -14.94 1.40 -5.07
CA GLU A 8 -16.41 1.40 -5.00
C GLU A 8 -16.95 2.49 -4.06
N LEU A 9 -16.09 3.15 -3.29
CA LEU A 9 -16.52 4.15 -2.30
C LEU A 9 -16.80 5.53 -2.91
N ALA A 10 -16.53 5.71 -4.20
CA ALA A 10 -16.79 6.90 -5.03
C ALA A 10 -16.05 8.20 -4.63
N THR A 11 -15.89 8.50 -3.34
CA THR A 11 -15.30 9.76 -2.86
C THR A 11 -14.24 9.52 -1.79
N TYR A 12 -13.30 10.45 -1.66
CA TYR A 12 -12.28 10.41 -0.60
C TYR A 12 -12.88 10.52 0.81
N ASP A 13 -13.97 11.28 0.98
CA ASP A 13 -14.69 11.34 2.25
C ASP A 13 -15.22 9.96 2.66
N ASN A 14 -15.75 9.20 1.72
CA ASN A 14 -16.24 7.85 1.99
C ASN A 14 -15.09 6.89 2.32
N VAL A 15 -13.95 7.01 1.64
CA VAL A 15 -12.72 6.27 1.99
C VAL A 15 -12.30 6.56 3.43
N ARG A 16 -12.28 7.84 3.84
CA ARG A 16 -11.90 8.23 5.20
C ARG A 16 -12.90 7.71 6.23
N ARG A 17 -14.20 7.86 5.98
CA ARG A 17 -15.27 7.32 6.85
C ARG A 17 -15.17 5.80 7.00
N ALA A 18 -15.03 5.06 5.90
CA ALA A 18 -14.88 3.61 5.93
C ALA A 18 -13.62 3.17 6.70
N SER A 19 -12.52 3.91 6.53
CA SER A 19 -11.27 3.67 7.28
C SER A 19 -11.49 3.82 8.78
N TRP A 20 -12.12 4.91 9.21
CA TRP A 20 -12.45 5.14 10.62
C TRP A 20 -13.39 4.07 11.19
N LEU A 21 -14.45 3.70 10.46
CA LEU A 21 -15.37 2.63 10.89
C LEU A 21 -14.63 1.30 11.08
N ALA A 22 -13.75 0.93 10.15
CA ALA A 22 -12.95 -0.28 10.28
C ALA A 22 -12.01 -0.23 11.50
N MET A 23 -11.36 0.91 11.75
CA MET A 23 -10.46 1.08 12.90
C MET A 23 -11.19 1.11 14.23
N LEU A 24 -12.36 1.75 14.32
CA LEU A 24 -13.22 1.73 15.50
C LEU A 24 -13.73 0.31 15.80
N ALA A 25 -14.01 -0.47 14.76
CA ALA A 25 -14.38 -1.88 14.86
C ALA A 25 -13.19 -2.82 15.17
N GLY A 26 -11.99 -2.28 15.42
CA GLY A 26 -10.83 -3.06 15.86
C GLY A 26 -9.91 -3.56 14.75
N ALA A 27 -10.00 -3.07 13.51
CA ALA A 27 -9.07 -3.47 12.46
C ALA A 27 -7.61 -3.15 12.83
N ASP A 28 -6.70 -4.12 12.66
CA ASP A 28 -5.24 -3.92 12.79
C ASP A 28 -4.61 -3.36 11.52
N PHE A 29 -5.29 -3.56 10.38
CA PHE A 29 -4.88 -3.06 9.07
C PHE A 29 -6.10 -2.67 8.27
N ILE A 30 -6.04 -1.53 7.60
CA ILE A 30 -6.97 -1.15 6.53
C ILE A 30 -6.31 -1.37 5.16
N LYS A 31 -7.05 -1.97 4.23
CA LYS A 31 -6.56 -2.38 2.90
C LYS A 31 -7.44 -1.77 1.82
N THR A 32 -6.82 -1.25 0.75
CA THR A 32 -7.54 -0.54 -0.33
C THR A 32 -8.54 -1.45 -1.04
N SER A 33 -8.08 -2.51 -1.70
CA SER A 33 -8.91 -3.37 -2.55
C SER A 33 -8.52 -4.85 -2.48
N THR A 34 -9.38 -5.70 -3.05
CA THR A 34 -9.08 -7.11 -3.31
C THR A 34 -7.97 -7.30 -4.36
N GLY A 35 -7.74 -6.31 -5.22
CA GLY A 35 -6.89 -6.41 -6.40
C GLY A 35 -7.58 -7.03 -7.61
N LYS A 36 -8.91 -7.25 -7.54
CA LYS A 36 -9.72 -7.82 -8.62
C LYS A 36 -10.60 -6.80 -9.34
N VAL A 37 -10.82 -5.63 -8.74
CA VAL A 37 -11.68 -4.57 -9.26
C VAL A 37 -10.84 -3.32 -9.52
N ALA A 38 -11.21 -2.55 -10.55
CA ALA A 38 -10.58 -1.29 -10.93
C ALA A 38 -11.53 -0.10 -10.66
N PRO A 39 -11.03 1.04 -10.15
CA PRO A 39 -9.64 1.29 -9.78
C PRO A 39 -9.24 0.57 -8.47
N ALA A 40 -8.03 0.00 -8.44
CA ALA A 40 -7.47 -0.67 -7.27
C ALA A 40 -6.81 0.35 -6.31
N ALA A 41 -5.55 0.14 -5.92
CA ALA A 41 -4.82 1.16 -5.15
C ALA A 41 -4.39 2.34 -6.03
N THR A 42 -4.66 3.55 -5.54
CA THR A 42 -4.12 4.80 -6.09
C THR A 42 -3.39 5.57 -4.99
N LEU A 43 -2.44 6.44 -5.37
CA LEU A 43 -1.73 7.29 -4.41
C LEU A 43 -2.68 8.21 -3.63
N PRO A 44 -3.66 8.91 -4.25
CA PRO A 44 -4.59 9.75 -3.50
C PRO A 44 -5.43 8.99 -2.47
N VAL A 45 -5.95 7.80 -2.82
CA VAL A 45 -6.69 6.96 -1.86
C VAL A 45 -5.79 6.53 -0.70
N THR A 46 -4.55 6.14 -1.00
CA THR A 46 -3.61 5.70 0.02
C THR A 46 -3.21 6.84 0.94
N LEU A 47 -3.04 8.06 0.42
CA LEU A 47 -2.82 9.27 1.22
C LEU A 47 -3.96 9.47 2.22
N VAL A 48 -5.22 9.43 1.77
CA VAL A 48 -6.40 9.57 2.64
C VAL A 48 -6.44 8.50 3.73
N MET A 49 -6.08 7.25 3.40
CA MET A 49 -5.98 6.16 4.38
C MET A 49 -4.84 6.37 5.38
N LEU A 50 -3.69 6.90 4.95
CA LEU A 50 -2.56 7.23 5.80
C LEU A 50 -2.90 8.37 6.77
N GLU A 51 -3.54 9.43 6.28
CA GLU A 51 -4.07 10.51 7.12
C GLU A 51 -5.08 9.97 8.14
N ALA A 52 -5.96 9.04 7.73
CA ALA A 52 -6.91 8.42 8.63
C ALA A 52 -6.22 7.66 9.77
N VAL A 53 -5.21 6.82 9.49
CA VAL A 53 -4.49 6.09 10.58
C VAL A 53 -3.65 7.02 11.43
N ARG A 54 -3.10 8.10 10.88
CA ARG A 54 -2.38 9.15 11.63
C ARG A 54 -3.30 9.79 12.66
N ASP A 55 -4.45 10.28 12.19
CA ASP A 55 -5.41 10.99 13.03
C ASP A 55 -6.04 10.05 14.06
N PHE A 56 -6.28 8.79 13.68
CA PHE A 56 -6.77 7.76 14.61
C PHE A 56 -5.73 7.43 15.70
N ALA A 57 -4.45 7.31 15.34
CA ALA A 57 -3.38 7.10 16.32
C ALA A 57 -3.24 8.30 17.26
N ALA A 58 -3.33 9.54 16.75
CA ALA A 58 -3.31 10.75 17.57
C ALA A 58 -4.49 10.82 18.55
N ALA A 59 -5.68 10.40 18.12
CA ALA A 59 -6.89 10.44 18.94
C ALA A 59 -6.99 9.30 19.97
N THR A 60 -6.44 8.12 19.67
CA THR A 60 -6.67 6.90 20.46
C THR A 60 -5.42 6.28 21.07
N GLY A 61 -4.24 6.70 20.64
CA GLY A 61 -2.96 6.05 20.96
C GLY A 61 -2.74 4.71 20.23
N ARG A 62 -3.73 4.19 19.49
CA ARG A 62 -3.64 2.90 18.79
C ARG A 62 -3.20 3.10 17.34
N ARG A 63 -2.04 2.55 16.99
CA ARG A 63 -1.54 2.54 15.60
C ARG A 63 -2.21 1.42 14.80
N VAL A 64 -2.60 1.74 13.57
CA VAL A 64 -3.21 0.80 12.62
C VAL A 64 -2.40 0.82 11.33
N GLY A 65 -2.19 -0.36 10.75
CA GLY A 65 -1.42 -0.49 9.53
C GLY A 65 -2.21 -0.16 8.26
N VAL A 66 -1.50 0.24 7.20
CA VAL A 66 -2.08 0.50 5.87
C VAL A 66 -1.53 -0.50 4.86
N LYS A 67 -2.41 -1.05 4.02
CA LYS A 67 -2.03 -1.98 2.95
C LYS A 67 -2.64 -1.56 1.60
N PRO A 68 -1.96 -0.73 0.79
CA PRO A 68 -2.36 -0.54 -0.60
C PRO A 68 -2.18 -1.84 -1.38
N ALA A 69 -3.16 -2.20 -2.20
CA ALA A 69 -3.16 -3.42 -2.99
C ALA A 69 -3.75 -3.24 -4.39
N GLY A 70 -3.17 -3.94 -5.35
CA GLY A 70 -3.58 -3.94 -6.75
C GLY A 70 -3.01 -2.76 -7.54
N GLY A 71 -2.51 -3.02 -8.76
CA GLY A 71 -1.93 -2.00 -9.64
C GLY A 71 -0.48 -1.62 -9.36
N ILE A 72 0.14 -2.13 -8.29
CA ILE A 72 1.56 -1.86 -7.95
C ILE A 72 2.42 -2.92 -8.63
N ARG A 73 3.03 -2.59 -9.76
CA ARG A 73 3.75 -3.57 -10.62
C ARG A 73 5.25 -3.37 -10.66
N THR A 74 5.75 -2.16 -10.42
CA THR A 74 7.18 -1.85 -10.55
C THR A 74 7.80 -1.36 -9.24
N THR A 75 9.11 -1.54 -9.11
CA THR A 75 9.95 -1.02 -8.02
C THR A 75 9.79 0.50 -7.90
N LYS A 76 9.67 1.20 -9.03
CA LYS A 76 9.40 2.65 -9.05
C LYS A 76 8.04 2.98 -8.44
N ASP A 77 7.00 2.19 -8.73
CA ASP A 77 5.69 2.37 -8.08
C ASP A 77 5.80 2.14 -6.57
N ALA A 78 6.47 1.07 -6.16
CA ALA A 78 6.68 0.75 -4.75
C ALA A 78 7.39 1.90 -3.99
N ILE A 79 8.43 2.51 -4.60
CA ILE A 79 9.13 3.65 -4.02
C ILE A 79 8.19 4.84 -3.81
N ARG A 80 7.28 5.15 -4.76
CA ARG A 80 6.31 6.24 -4.59
C ARG A 80 5.43 6.03 -3.36
N TYR A 81 5.01 4.79 -3.10
CA TYR A 81 4.25 4.46 -1.89
C TYR A 81 5.09 4.59 -0.61
N LEU A 82 6.35 4.15 -0.62
CA LEU A 82 7.22 4.28 0.56
C LEU A 82 7.49 5.76 0.90
N VAL A 83 7.73 6.60 -0.12
CA VAL A 83 7.85 8.06 0.05
C VAL A 83 6.55 8.61 0.64
N LEU A 84 5.39 8.25 0.08
CA LEU A 84 4.10 8.72 0.58
C LEU A 84 3.89 8.35 2.06
N VAL A 85 4.26 7.14 2.47
CA VAL A 85 4.20 6.71 3.88
C VAL A 85 5.10 7.60 4.74
N ASN A 86 6.38 7.73 4.38
CA ASN A 86 7.32 8.51 5.17
C ASN A 86 6.87 9.98 5.35
N GLU A 87 6.46 10.62 4.26
CA GLU A 87 6.06 12.04 4.29
C GLU A 87 4.73 12.28 5.04
N THR A 88 3.87 11.25 5.17
CA THR A 88 2.54 11.41 5.78
C THR A 88 2.48 10.98 7.23
N VAL A 89 3.12 9.84 7.57
CA VAL A 89 3.03 9.17 8.88
C VAL A 89 4.40 8.88 9.50
N GLY A 90 5.49 9.22 8.82
CA GLY A 90 6.85 9.08 9.32
C GLY A 90 7.43 7.66 9.25
N ASP A 91 8.73 7.58 9.56
CA ASP A 91 9.53 6.35 9.55
C ASP A 91 8.94 5.23 10.43
N GLU A 92 8.20 5.56 11.50
CA GLU A 92 7.57 4.56 12.38
C GLU A 92 6.61 3.63 11.61
N TRP A 93 5.96 4.13 10.54
CA TRP A 93 5.06 3.34 9.71
C TRP A 93 5.80 2.58 8.60
N LEU A 94 7.09 2.81 8.37
CA LEU A 94 7.94 2.01 7.47
C LEU A 94 8.36 0.67 8.11
N ASP A 95 7.43 0.05 8.84
CA ASP A 95 7.59 -1.23 9.52
C ASP A 95 6.61 -2.26 8.94
N PRO A 96 6.99 -3.54 8.75
CA PRO A 96 6.10 -4.57 8.22
C PRO A 96 4.82 -4.83 9.04
N ALA A 97 4.77 -4.41 10.31
CA ALA A 97 3.61 -4.45 11.17
C ALA A 97 2.66 -3.25 10.96
N LEU A 98 3.09 -2.20 10.25
CA LEU A 98 2.30 -0.98 10.00
C LEU A 98 2.15 -0.62 8.52
N PHE A 99 2.99 -1.15 7.63
CA PHE A 99 2.85 -0.94 6.19
C PHE A 99 3.17 -2.19 5.39
N ARG A 100 2.33 -2.48 4.39
CA ARG A 100 2.54 -3.61 3.47
C ARG A 100 2.07 -3.27 2.06
N LEU A 101 2.82 -3.70 1.05
CA LEU A 101 2.38 -3.68 -0.33
C LEU A 101 1.61 -4.97 -0.65
N GLY A 102 0.40 -4.84 -1.19
CA GLY A 102 -0.38 -5.94 -1.75
C GLY A 102 -0.10 -6.11 -3.24
N ALA A 103 0.86 -6.94 -3.58
CA ALA A 103 1.27 -7.16 -4.97
C ALA A 103 1.59 -8.63 -5.25
N SER A 104 1.53 -9.00 -6.54
CA SER A 104 1.99 -10.28 -7.06
C SER A 104 3.19 -10.06 -8.00
N THR A 105 2.97 -9.34 -9.09
CA THR A 105 3.95 -9.14 -10.18
C THR A 105 5.11 -8.22 -9.79
N LEU A 106 4.94 -7.38 -8.77
CA LEU A 106 6.00 -6.53 -8.22
C LEU A 106 7.24 -7.30 -7.79
N LEU A 107 7.08 -8.54 -7.30
CA LEU A 107 8.22 -9.35 -6.85
C LEU A 107 9.23 -9.58 -7.98
N ASN A 108 8.75 -9.83 -9.19
CA ASN A 108 9.61 -10.09 -10.34
C ASN A 108 10.45 -8.85 -10.70
N ASP A 109 9.83 -7.67 -10.75
CA ASP A 109 10.57 -6.44 -11.01
C ASP A 109 11.59 -6.16 -9.90
N LEU A 110 11.23 -6.35 -8.62
CA LEU A 110 12.18 -6.19 -7.50
C LEU A 110 13.39 -7.11 -7.62
N LEU A 111 13.18 -8.39 -7.96
CA LEU A 111 14.26 -9.35 -8.15
C LEU A 111 15.14 -8.99 -9.35
N MET A 112 14.55 -8.49 -10.44
CA MET A 112 15.26 -8.00 -11.61
C MET A 112 16.12 -6.77 -11.26
N GLN A 113 15.56 -5.75 -10.60
CA GLN A 113 16.31 -4.56 -10.19
C GLN A 113 17.44 -4.90 -9.22
N ARG A 114 17.17 -5.76 -8.22
CA ARG A 114 18.19 -6.23 -7.26
C ARG A 114 19.31 -7.00 -7.96
N THR A 115 18.98 -7.86 -8.91
CA THR A 115 19.97 -8.61 -9.69
C THR A 115 20.85 -7.67 -10.50
N ARG A 116 20.25 -6.71 -11.22
CA ARG A 116 20.98 -5.71 -11.99
C ARG A 116 21.89 -4.86 -11.11
N LEU A 117 21.46 -4.46 -9.92
CA LEU A 117 22.30 -3.70 -8.98
C LEU A 117 23.51 -4.52 -8.49
N ARG A 118 23.36 -5.84 -8.33
CA ARG A 118 24.43 -6.73 -7.88
C ARG A 118 25.41 -7.12 -8.98
N THR A 119 24.92 -7.33 -10.21
CA THR A 119 25.72 -7.91 -11.31
C THR A 119 26.12 -6.90 -12.38
N GLY A 120 25.50 -5.71 -12.39
CA GLY A 120 25.64 -4.71 -13.44
C GLY A 120 24.93 -5.05 -14.76
N ARG A 121 24.21 -6.18 -14.83
CA ARG A 121 23.58 -6.69 -16.07
C ARG A 121 22.10 -7.01 -15.84
N TYR A 122 21.25 -6.69 -16.81
CA TYR A 122 19.88 -7.22 -16.82
C TYR A 122 19.90 -8.70 -17.19
N SER A 123 19.03 -9.48 -16.56
CA SER A 123 18.82 -10.89 -16.94
C SER A 123 17.93 -10.94 -18.19
N GLY A 124 18.10 -12.00 -18.99
CA GLY A 124 17.20 -12.26 -20.11
C GLY A 124 15.77 -12.52 -19.65
N PRO A 125 14.78 -12.43 -20.56
CA PRO A 125 13.36 -12.60 -20.25
C PRO A 125 13.02 -13.98 -19.66
N ASP A 126 13.86 -14.99 -19.85
CA ASP A 126 13.64 -16.35 -19.34
C ASP A 126 13.89 -16.50 -17.83
N TYR A 127 14.48 -15.49 -17.17
CA TYR A 127 14.85 -15.56 -15.75
C TYR A 127 13.79 -14.99 -14.81
N PHE A 128 12.83 -14.21 -15.31
CA PHE A 128 11.76 -13.61 -14.52
C PHE A 128 10.45 -13.65 -15.31
N THR A 129 9.36 -14.09 -14.67
CA THR A 129 8.06 -14.16 -15.36
C THR A 129 7.49 -12.76 -15.63
N LEU A 130 6.85 -12.58 -16.79
CA LEU A 130 6.34 -11.28 -17.29
C LEU A 130 4.88 -11.00 -16.91
N ASP A 131 4.28 -11.86 -16.08
CA ASP A 131 2.89 -11.82 -15.61
C ASP A 131 2.41 -10.42 -15.16
#